data_AF-A0A7Y1SXM4-F1
#
_entry.id   AF-A0A7Y1SXM4-F1
#
_cell.length_a   1.000
_cell.length_b   1.000
_cell.length_c   1.000
_cell.angle_alpha   90.00
_cell.angle_beta   90.00
_cell.angle_gamma   90.00
#
_symmetry.space_group_name_H-M   'P 1'
#
loop_
_entity.id
_entity.type
_entity.pdbx_description
1 polymer ?
#
loop_
_entity_poly.entity_id
_entity_poly.type
_entity_poly.pdbx_seq_one_letter_code
_entity_poly.pdbx_strand_id
1 'polypeptide(L)'
;MLHARVAVRIVGVLILATVLFGCGESSTSTDPSTSEPTGTTSTITSPPPDNGTSSTNADAVTTSSVPTVDDDSTTTSTTTTSGASTSTTLPGEPFDIVPPNGTPMAVVGVEFDDVLNVRSGPGTSFGVVARLAPTATMLSTGEARLLPGSIWYRVSTGNTTGWVNSSFTGQKGFVDDVTSGVVAALGEIPMAESMVELGEVVAQARASIDPPSRITVTVAPTEGDLGEVTYDVVGIGDDSVLGERLHIFGQPTGDGSGFSLMAVESQVLCGRGVTDQGLCI
;
A
#
# COMPACT_ATOMS: atom_id res chain seq x y z
N MET A 1 9.42 20.87 6.73
CA MET A 1 8.12 21.37 6.25
C MET A 1 7.07 20.81 7.19
N LEU A 2 6.25 21.69 7.76
CA LEU A 2 5.37 21.41 8.90
C LEU A 2 4.11 20.72 8.40
N HIS A 3 3.84 19.48 8.83
CA HIS A 3 2.62 18.75 8.49
C HIS A 3 1.42 19.44 9.15
N ALA A 4 0.61 20.13 8.35
CA ALA A 4 -0.68 20.65 8.77
C ALA A 4 -1.65 19.48 8.96
N ARG A 5 -2.09 19.25 10.20
CA ARG A 5 -3.18 18.32 10.51
C ARG A 5 -4.49 18.95 10.04
N VAL A 6 -5.15 18.32 9.07
CA VAL A 6 -6.51 18.69 8.65
C VAL A 6 -7.46 18.35 9.81
N ALA A 7 -8.18 19.35 10.29
CA ALA A 7 -9.13 19.21 11.38
C ALA A 7 -10.50 18.80 10.81
N VAL A 8 -10.87 17.53 10.98
CA VAL A 8 -12.22 17.04 10.72
C VAL A 8 -13.18 17.72 11.70
N ARG A 9 -14.17 18.46 11.21
CA ARG A 9 -15.21 19.09 12.04
C ARG A 9 -16.43 18.17 12.10
N ILE A 10 -16.54 17.40 13.18
CA ILE A 10 -17.78 16.68 13.52
C ILE A 10 -18.75 17.70 14.13
N VAL A 11 -19.83 18.03 13.41
CA VAL A 11 -20.91 18.87 13.93
C VAL A 11 -21.89 17.98 14.69
N GLY A 12 -21.74 17.93 16.02
CA GLY A 12 -22.68 17.22 16.90
C GLY A 12 -23.99 18.00 17.08
N VAL A 13 -25.11 17.43 16.62
CA VAL A 13 -26.46 17.93 16.89
C VAL A 13 -26.91 17.47 18.27
N LEU A 14 -27.08 18.43 19.19
CA LEU A 14 -27.58 18.20 20.55
C LEU A 14 -29.13 18.09 20.52
N ILE A 15 -29.68 16.88 20.65
CA ILE A 15 -31.12 16.66 20.79
C ILE A 15 -31.50 16.80 22.28
N LEU A 16 -32.23 17.87 22.60
CA LEU A 16 -32.83 18.12 23.91
C LEU A 16 -34.17 17.37 24.01
N ALA A 17 -34.17 16.18 24.60
CA ALA A 17 -35.38 15.42 24.87
C ALA A 17 -36.01 15.88 26.19
N THR A 18 -37.14 16.59 26.11
CA THR A 18 -38.08 16.79 27.22
C THR A 18 -39.28 15.89 26.99
N VAL A 19 -39.53 14.92 27.88
CA VAL A 19 -40.77 14.14 27.88
C VAL A 19 -41.35 14.09 29.29
N LEU A 20 -42.64 14.44 29.33
CA LEU A 20 -43.54 14.61 30.44
C LEU A 20 -43.81 13.31 31.23
N PHE A 21 -44.09 13.50 32.51
CA PHE A 21 -44.74 12.55 33.41
C PHE A 21 -46.13 12.11 32.87
N GLY A 22 -46.38 10.80 32.91
CA GLY A 22 -47.71 10.21 32.76
C GLY A 22 -47.84 8.97 33.65
N CYS A 23 -48.72 9.05 34.66
CA CYS A 23 -49.14 7.92 35.49
C CYS A 23 -50.20 7.09 34.77
N GLY A 24 -50.17 5.76 34.95
CA GLY A 24 -51.23 4.85 34.52
C GLY A 24 -51.05 3.46 35.14
N GLU A 25 -52.06 3.01 35.87
CA GLU A 25 -52.06 1.91 36.83
C GLU A 25 -52.78 0.65 36.27
N SER A 26 -52.46 -0.52 36.86
CA SER A 26 -53.35 -1.68 37.10
C SER A 26 -53.49 -2.85 36.07
N SER A 27 -52.71 -3.92 36.34
CA SER A 27 -53.12 -5.29 36.76
C SER A 27 -53.86 -6.28 35.82
N THR A 28 -53.29 -7.47 35.55
CA THR A 28 -53.55 -8.79 36.23
C THR A 28 -53.15 -10.04 35.39
N SER A 29 -52.56 -11.04 36.07
CA SER A 29 -52.64 -12.52 35.91
C SER A 29 -52.36 -13.18 34.53
N THR A 30 -51.51 -14.20 34.36
CA THR A 30 -51.54 -15.54 35.01
C THR A 30 -50.30 -16.36 34.59
N ASP A 31 -49.70 -17.13 35.52
CA ASP A 31 -48.65 -18.16 35.36
C ASP A 31 -49.30 -19.55 35.10
N PRO A 32 -48.67 -20.57 34.46
CA PRO A 32 -47.78 -21.49 35.20
C PRO A 32 -46.64 -22.16 34.39
N SER A 33 -45.45 -22.20 35.01
CA SER A 33 -44.61 -23.39 35.30
C SER A 33 -43.78 -24.14 34.21
N THR A 34 -42.46 -24.18 34.52
CA THR A 34 -41.49 -25.31 34.48
C THR A 34 -40.75 -25.66 33.18
N SER A 35 -39.44 -25.38 33.13
CA SER A 35 -38.35 -26.40 33.09
C SER A 35 -36.94 -25.76 33.17
N GLU A 36 -36.12 -26.20 34.14
CA GLU A 36 -34.65 -26.06 34.13
C GLU A 36 -34.01 -27.19 33.27
N PRO A 37 -32.74 -27.06 32.83
CA PRO A 37 -31.64 -27.58 33.66
C PRO A 37 -30.37 -26.70 33.70
N THR A 38 -29.84 -26.57 34.92
CA THR A 38 -28.42 -26.59 35.36
C THR A 38 -27.33 -25.95 34.49
N GLY A 39 -26.82 -24.81 34.97
CA GLY A 39 -25.49 -24.29 34.62
C GLY A 39 -24.37 -24.94 35.44
N THR A 40 -23.23 -25.22 34.79
CA THR A 40 -21.96 -25.54 35.46
C THR A 40 -20.95 -24.44 35.14
N THR A 41 -20.58 -23.69 36.17
CA THR A 41 -19.49 -22.72 36.19
C THR A 41 -18.15 -23.46 36.21
N SER A 42 -17.21 -23.08 35.36
CA SER A 42 -15.79 -23.43 35.51
C SER A 42 -14.96 -22.16 35.46
N THR A 43 -14.45 -21.79 36.64
CA THR A 43 -13.48 -20.73 36.88
C THR A 43 -12.09 -21.33 36.75
N ILE A 44 -11.20 -20.74 35.94
CA ILE A 44 -9.76 -21.04 35.97
C ILE A 44 -8.98 -19.75 36.24
N THR A 45 -8.24 -19.81 37.33
CA THR A 45 -7.39 -18.80 37.94
C THR A 45 -6.06 -18.63 37.18
N SER A 46 -5.65 -17.40 36.91
CA SER A 46 -4.32 -17.03 36.37
C SER A 46 -3.28 -16.86 37.50
N PRO A 47 -2.00 -17.26 37.30
CA PRO A 47 -0.89 -16.89 38.18
C PRO A 47 -0.16 -15.57 37.77
N PRO A 48 0.60 -14.94 38.68
CA PRO A 48 1.13 -13.57 38.57
C PRO A 48 2.47 -13.44 37.83
N PRO A 49 2.92 -12.21 37.47
CA PRO A 49 4.22 -11.96 36.85
C PRO A 49 5.34 -11.80 37.88
N ASP A 50 6.52 -12.34 37.55
CA ASP A 50 7.74 -12.23 38.34
C ASP A 50 8.60 -11.05 37.86
N ASN A 51 9.15 -10.30 38.82
CA ASN A 51 9.87 -9.05 38.64
C ASN A 51 11.28 -9.21 39.22
N GLY A 52 12.31 -9.16 38.38
CA GLY A 52 13.71 -9.28 38.78
C GLY A 52 14.59 -8.21 38.14
N THR A 53 15.04 -7.26 38.97
CA THR A 53 15.99 -6.17 38.65
C THR A 53 17.32 -6.39 39.37
N SER A 54 18.37 -5.76 38.83
CA SER A 54 19.72 -5.45 39.37
C SER A 54 20.81 -6.46 39.03
N SER A 55 21.85 -6.12 38.26
CA SER A 55 22.89 -5.05 38.31
C SER A 55 24.23 -5.63 38.78
N THR A 56 25.28 -5.42 37.99
CA THR A 56 26.67 -5.40 38.45
C THR A 56 27.46 -4.38 37.65
N ASN A 57 28.40 -3.74 38.37
CA ASN A 57 29.09 -2.50 38.05
C ASN A 57 30.29 -2.63 37.11
N ALA A 58 30.66 -1.43 36.63
CA ALA A 58 31.89 -0.96 36.00
C ALA A 58 33.23 -1.61 36.42
N ASP A 59 34.20 -1.62 35.49
CA ASP A 59 35.50 -0.97 35.73
C ASP A 59 36.35 -0.68 34.47
N ALA A 60 37.05 0.46 34.55
CA ALA A 60 38.36 0.83 34.01
C ALA A 60 38.69 0.98 32.49
N VAL A 61 38.85 2.27 32.14
CA VAL A 61 39.83 2.94 31.26
C VAL A 61 41.19 2.23 31.09
N THR A 62 41.77 2.24 29.87
CA THR A 62 43.19 2.61 29.58
C THR A 62 43.45 2.79 28.07
N THR A 63 44.28 3.79 27.79
CA THR A 63 44.77 4.41 26.55
C THR A 63 45.80 3.64 25.71
N SER A 64 45.97 4.13 24.47
CA SER A 64 47.22 4.18 23.67
C SER A 64 47.74 2.91 22.97
N SER A 65 47.82 2.92 21.64
CA SER A 65 49.00 3.46 20.92
C SER A 65 48.94 3.16 19.41
N VAL A 66 49.36 4.16 18.64
CA VAL A 66 49.69 4.12 17.21
C VAL A 66 51.09 3.51 17.04
N PRO A 67 51.36 2.86 15.91
CA PRO A 67 52.63 3.16 15.24
C PRO A 67 52.47 3.42 13.73
N THR A 68 53.13 4.48 13.30
CA THR A 68 53.57 4.76 11.94
C THR A 68 54.93 4.10 11.70
N VAL A 69 55.17 3.47 10.55
CA VAL A 69 56.33 3.76 9.68
C VAL A 69 56.18 3.10 8.29
N ASP A 70 56.75 3.84 7.35
CA ASP A 70 56.91 3.71 5.90
C ASP A 70 57.34 2.33 5.35
N ASP A 71 56.93 2.02 4.12
CA ASP A 71 57.89 1.52 3.12
C ASP A 71 57.49 1.91 1.69
N ASP A 72 58.52 2.36 0.98
CA ASP A 72 58.59 2.78 -0.41
C ASP A 72 58.88 1.55 -1.28
N SER A 73 58.14 1.37 -2.39
CA SER A 73 58.62 0.50 -3.45
C SER A 73 58.02 0.84 -4.80
N THR A 74 58.81 1.55 -5.60
CA THR A 74 58.78 1.57 -7.06
C THR A 74 58.82 0.17 -7.67
N THR A 75 57.96 -0.11 -8.66
CA THR A 75 58.35 -0.95 -9.81
C THR A 75 57.58 -0.57 -11.08
N THR A 76 58.35 -0.27 -12.12
CA THR A 76 57.99 -0.06 -13.52
C THR A 76 57.63 -1.40 -14.20
N SER A 77 56.60 -1.44 -15.08
CA SER A 77 56.70 -1.86 -16.50
C SER A 77 55.45 -2.55 -17.07
N THR A 78 55.15 -2.13 -18.30
CA THR A 78 54.64 -2.88 -19.47
C THR A 78 53.20 -3.42 -19.53
N THR A 79 52.44 -2.74 -20.41
CA THR A 79 51.76 -3.27 -21.61
C THR A 79 51.05 -4.61 -21.53
N THR A 80 49.72 -4.58 -21.69
CA THR A 80 49.00 -5.49 -22.61
C THR A 80 47.71 -4.82 -23.07
N THR A 81 47.67 -4.51 -24.37
CA THR A 81 46.42 -4.26 -25.10
C THR A 81 45.66 -5.58 -25.15
N SER A 82 44.68 -5.75 -24.26
CA SER A 82 43.70 -6.83 -24.34
C SER A 82 42.44 -6.26 -24.95
N GLY A 83 42.16 -6.65 -26.20
CA GLY A 83 40.89 -6.43 -26.85
C GLY A 83 39.80 -7.20 -26.10
N ALA A 84 39.23 -6.57 -25.08
CA ALA A 84 38.05 -7.05 -24.40
C ALA A 84 36.85 -6.92 -25.34
N SER A 85 36.35 -8.07 -25.81
CA SER A 85 34.99 -8.16 -26.31
C SER A 85 34.06 -7.83 -25.13
N THR A 86 33.48 -6.63 -25.14
CA THR A 86 32.52 -6.20 -24.12
C THR A 86 31.21 -6.95 -24.28
N SER A 87 31.16 -8.19 -23.80
CA SER A 87 29.90 -8.74 -23.29
C SER A 87 29.59 -7.91 -22.04
N THR A 88 28.77 -6.87 -22.20
CA THR A 88 28.26 -6.11 -21.05
C THR A 88 27.35 -7.04 -20.26
N THR A 89 27.93 -7.77 -19.31
CA THR A 89 27.19 -8.53 -18.31
C THR A 89 26.25 -7.58 -17.60
N LEU A 90 24.95 -7.90 -17.60
CA LEU A 90 23.95 -7.11 -16.90
C LEU A 90 24.25 -7.12 -15.39
N PRO A 91 24.11 -5.99 -14.68
CA PRO A 91 24.35 -5.94 -13.24
C PRO A 91 23.25 -6.67 -12.46
N GLY A 92 23.60 -7.05 -11.23
CA GLY A 92 22.75 -7.80 -10.33
C GLY A 92 22.72 -9.29 -10.63
N GLU A 93 22.32 -10.06 -9.62
CA GLU A 93 22.16 -11.50 -9.77
C GLU A 93 20.83 -11.80 -10.50
N PRO A 94 20.75 -12.87 -11.29
CA PRO A 94 19.46 -13.40 -11.74
C PRO A 94 18.53 -13.63 -10.55
N PHE A 95 17.24 -13.33 -10.74
CA PHE A 95 16.22 -13.54 -9.73
C PHE A 95 15.08 -14.40 -10.31
N ASP A 96 14.77 -15.49 -9.62
CA ASP A 96 13.87 -16.51 -10.15
C ASP A 96 12.39 -16.31 -9.76
N ILE A 97 12.11 -15.38 -8.83
CA ILE A 97 10.75 -15.02 -8.43
C ILE A 97 10.28 -13.87 -9.32
N VAL A 98 9.89 -14.21 -10.54
CA VAL A 98 9.42 -13.26 -11.57
C VAL A 98 8.15 -13.80 -12.22
N PRO A 99 7.19 -12.94 -12.61
CA PRO A 99 6.04 -13.37 -13.39
C PRO A 99 6.50 -14.08 -14.68
N PRO A 100 5.90 -15.22 -15.06
CA PRO A 100 6.27 -15.96 -16.27
C PRO A 100 6.23 -15.10 -17.54
N ASN A 101 6.96 -15.51 -18.57
CA ASN A 101 6.92 -14.84 -19.86
C ASN A 101 5.48 -14.76 -20.41
N GLY A 102 5.10 -13.58 -20.91
CA GLY A 102 3.77 -13.31 -21.42
C GLY A 102 2.73 -12.92 -20.35
N THR A 103 3.10 -12.93 -19.07
CA THR A 103 2.18 -12.52 -17.99
C THR A 103 1.86 -11.03 -18.09
N PRO A 104 0.56 -10.65 -18.16
CA PRO A 104 0.15 -9.25 -18.13
C PRO A 104 0.43 -8.62 -16.76
N MET A 105 1.05 -7.45 -16.78
CA MET A 105 1.32 -6.61 -15.61
C MET A 105 0.81 -5.19 -15.87
N ALA A 106 0.53 -4.47 -14.79
CA ALA A 106 0.10 -3.08 -14.79
C ALA A 106 1.12 -2.20 -14.06
N VAL A 107 1.19 -0.93 -14.47
CA VAL A 107 1.85 0.13 -13.71
C VAL A 107 1.04 0.41 -12.45
N VAL A 108 1.72 0.50 -11.30
CA VAL A 108 1.14 0.68 -9.96
C VAL A 108 1.89 1.78 -9.20
N GLY A 109 1.16 2.63 -8.49
CA GLY A 109 1.70 3.64 -7.58
C GLY A 109 2.58 4.68 -8.24
N VAL A 110 2.23 5.09 -9.46
CA VAL A 110 2.83 6.21 -10.20
C VAL A 110 1.78 7.31 -10.31
N GLU A 111 2.15 8.54 -9.95
CA GLU A 111 1.24 9.70 -9.96
C GLU A 111 0.72 9.99 -11.37
N PHE A 112 -0.48 10.56 -11.47
CA PHE A 112 -1.20 10.79 -12.71
C PHE A 112 -0.46 11.71 -13.70
N ASP A 113 0.45 12.55 -13.21
CA ASP A 113 1.27 13.49 -13.97
C ASP A 113 2.74 13.03 -14.14
N ASP A 114 3.04 11.78 -13.76
CA ASP A 114 4.35 11.15 -13.92
C ASP A 114 4.30 9.90 -14.82
N VAL A 115 5.42 9.20 -14.97
CA VAL A 115 5.60 8.05 -15.85
C VAL A 115 6.51 6.99 -15.23
N LEU A 116 6.23 5.72 -15.52
CA LEU A 116 7.20 4.64 -15.28
C LEU A 116 8.21 4.58 -16.42
N ASN A 117 9.48 4.76 -16.10
CA ASN A 117 10.57 4.64 -17.06
C ASN A 117 10.93 3.17 -17.33
N VAL A 118 10.94 2.79 -18.61
CA VAL A 118 11.51 1.53 -19.10
C VAL A 118 12.95 1.80 -19.54
N ARG A 119 13.91 1.04 -19.03
CA ARG A 119 15.35 1.29 -19.21
C ARG A 119 16.04 0.21 -20.02
N SER A 120 17.17 0.55 -20.65
CA SER A 120 17.95 -0.39 -21.46
C SER A 120 18.63 -1.50 -20.65
N GLY A 121 18.79 -1.32 -19.35
CA GLY A 121 19.31 -2.29 -18.40
C GLY A 121 18.71 -2.11 -17.01
N PRO A 122 18.92 -3.07 -16.10
CA PRO A 122 18.42 -3.02 -14.74
C PRO A 122 19.19 -1.97 -13.93
N GLY A 123 18.50 -0.97 -13.42
CA GLY A 123 19.08 0.12 -12.64
C GLY A 123 18.84 1.50 -13.24
N THR A 124 18.89 2.53 -12.40
CA THR A 124 18.61 3.91 -12.78
C THR A 124 19.73 4.58 -13.59
N SER A 125 20.93 3.98 -13.63
CA SER A 125 22.06 4.44 -14.45
C SER A 125 21.91 4.14 -15.94
N PHE A 126 21.02 3.22 -16.31
CA PHE A 126 20.74 2.87 -17.70
C PHE A 126 19.80 3.88 -18.36
N GLY A 127 20.00 4.14 -19.65
CA GLY A 127 19.17 5.06 -20.43
C GLY A 127 17.72 4.62 -20.52
N VAL A 128 16.80 5.59 -20.58
CA VAL A 128 15.36 5.35 -20.78
C VAL A 128 15.09 5.05 -22.25
N VAL A 129 14.41 3.94 -22.53
CA VAL A 129 14.04 3.47 -23.88
C VAL A 129 12.54 3.57 -24.17
N ALA A 130 11.71 3.64 -23.13
CA ALA A 130 10.29 3.95 -23.24
C ALA A 130 9.77 4.56 -21.92
N ARG A 131 8.59 5.18 -21.97
CA ARG A 131 7.86 5.71 -20.82
C ARG A 131 6.44 5.16 -20.84
N LEU A 132 5.98 4.67 -19.70
CA LEU A 132 4.63 4.16 -19.55
C LEU A 132 3.82 5.14 -18.71
N ALA A 133 2.63 5.46 -19.21
CA ALA A 133 1.67 6.25 -18.45
C ALA A 133 1.22 5.48 -17.20
N PRO A 134 0.68 6.18 -16.19
CA PRO A 134 -0.04 5.57 -15.08
C PRO A 134 -1.11 4.62 -15.61
N THR A 135 -1.33 3.50 -14.92
CA THR A 135 -2.26 2.41 -15.30
C THR A 135 -1.93 1.58 -16.55
N ALA A 136 -0.89 1.94 -17.33
CA ALA A 136 -0.53 1.22 -18.55
C ALA A 136 -0.20 -0.26 -18.28
N THR A 137 -0.39 -1.09 -19.29
CA THR A 137 -0.09 -2.53 -19.23
C THR A 137 1.20 -2.88 -19.96
N MET A 138 1.87 -3.91 -19.48
CA MET A 138 3.08 -4.48 -20.07
C MET A 138 3.07 -6.01 -19.94
N LEU A 139 3.97 -6.69 -20.65
CA LEU A 139 4.14 -8.14 -20.52
C LEU A 139 5.49 -8.45 -19.87
N SER A 140 5.52 -9.36 -18.90
CA SER A 140 6.79 -9.91 -18.40
C SER A 140 7.47 -10.72 -19.50
N THR A 141 8.80 -10.65 -19.58
CA THR A 141 9.59 -11.58 -20.41
C THR A 141 10.12 -12.79 -19.62
N GLY A 142 9.78 -12.89 -18.34
CA GLY A 142 10.26 -13.96 -17.45
C GLY A 142 11.71 -13.80 -16.99
N GLU A 143 12.29 -12.61 -17.13
CA GLU A 143 13.65 -12.32 -16.64
C GLU A 143 13.61 -11.24 -15.55
N ALA A 144 14.34 -11.47 -14.47
CA ALA A 144 14.55 -10.48 -13.43
C ALA A 144 16.02 -10.40 -12.99
N ARG A 145 16.36 -9.25 -12.39
CA ARG A 145 17.68 -8.98 -11.79
C ARG A 145 17.49 -8.39 -10.41
N LEU A 146 18.13 -9.01 -9.42
CA LEU A 146 18.23 -8.51 -8.06
C LEU A 146 19.46 -7.63 -7.93
N LEU A 147 19.24 -6.35 -7.65
CA LEU A 147 20.26 -5.37 -7.33
C LEU A 147 20.15 -5.01 -5.84
N PRO A 148 21.19 -4.42 -5.22
CA PRO A 148 21.09 -3.91 -3.86
C PRO A 148 19.87 -2.97 -3.70
N GLY A 149 18.88 -3.39 -2.91
CA GLY A 149 17.67 -2.62 -2.61
C GLY A 149 16.64 -2.49 -3.73
N SER A 150 16.77 -3.20 -4.85
CA SER A 150 15.76 -3.18 -5.91
C SER A 150 15.73 -4.46 -6.75
N ILE A 151 14.55 -4.82 -7.22
CA ILE A 151 14.36 -5.87 -8.22
C ILE A 151 13.92 -5.18 -9.52
N TRP A 152 14.50 -5.64 -10.63
CA TRP A 152 14.17 -5.14 -11.95
C TRP A 152 13.60 -6.26 -12.80
N TYR A 153 12.43 -6.02 -13.38
CA TYR A 153 11.78 -6.95 -14.30
C TYR A 153 12.04 -6.52 -15.72
N ARG A 154 12.39 -7.49 -16.57
CA ARG A 154 12.44 -7.27 -18.00
C ARG A 154 11.04 -7.44 -18.58
N VAL A 155 10.61 -6.44 -19.34
CA VAL A 155 9.24 -6.30 -19.83
C VAL A 155 9.22 -5.95 -21.31
N SER A 156 8.13 -6.34 -21.97
CA SER A 156 7.78 -5.92 -23.32
C SER A 156 6.59 -4.96 -23.28
N THR A 157 6.73 -3.84 -23.98
CA THR A 157 5.72 -2.78 -24.09
C THR A 157 5.38 -2.56 -25.56
N GLY A 158 4.91 -3.62 -26.21
CA GLY A 158 4.73 -3.68 -27.66
C GLY A 158 6.05 -3.95 -28.36
N ASN A 159 6.56 -3.00 -29.12
CA ASN A 159 7.77 -3.19 -29.94
C ASN A 159 9.08 -2.92 -29.17
N THR A 160 8.99 -2.50 -27.90
CA THR A 160 10.16 -2.20 -27.07
C THR A 160 10.26 -3.21 -25.94
N THR A 161 11.48 -3.72 -25.71
CA THR A 161 11.81 -4.50 -24.52
C THR A 161 12.81 -3.73 -23.68
N GLY A 162 12.61 -3.71 -22.36
CA GLY A 162 13.55 -3.09 -21.43
C GLY A 162 13.27 -3.50 -19.99
N TRP A 163 13.79 -2.74 -19.04
CA TRP A 163 13.77 -3.04 -17.61
C TRP A 163 12.99 -1.99 -16.84
N VAL A 164 12.11 -2.43 -15.95
CA VAL A 164 11.36 -1.58 -15.03
C VAL A 164 11.64 -1.99 -13.59
N ASN A 165 11.57 -1.04 -12.67
CA ASN A 165 11.67 -1.35 -11.24
C ASN A 165 10.37 -2.04 -10.79
N SER A 166 10.48 -3.20 -10.15
CA SER A 166 9.33 -4.02 -9.78
C SER A 166 8.40 -3.37 -8.76
N SER A 167 8.89 -2.40 -7.97
CA SER A 167 8.09 -1.67 -6.97
C SER A 167 6.94 -0.85 -7.57
N PHE A 168 6.94 -0.65 -8.90
CA PHE A 168 5.89 0.06 -9.64
C PHE A 168 5.13 -0.86 -10.59
N THR A 169 5.19 -2.17 -10.36
CA THR A 169 4.51 -3.18 -11.19
C THR A 169 3.68 -4.09 -10.31
N GLY A 170 2.55 -4.54 -10.85
CA GLY A 170 1.71 -5.55 -10.22
C GLY A 170 0.80 -6.22 -11.24
N GLN A 171 0.05 -7.22 -10.81
CA GLN A 171 -0.99 -7.86 -11.62
C GLN A 171 -2.36 -7.41 -11.15
N LYS A 172 -3.29 -7.20 -12.10
CA LYS A 172 -4.66 -6.82 -11.80
C LYS A 172 -5.44 -8.07 -11.35
N GLY A 173 -5.99 -8.01 -10.15
CA GLY A 173 -6.90 -9.01 -9.58
C GLY A 173 -8.37 -8.70 -9.87
N PHE A 174 -9.25 -9.31 -9.08
CA PHE A 174 -10.68 -9.07 -9.14
C PHE A 174 -11.04 -7.62 -8.76
N VAL A 175 -12.22 -7.20 -9.19
CA VAL A 175 -12.82 -5.91 -8.85
C VAL A 175 -14.03 -6.16 -7.98
N ASP A 176 -14.19 -5.37 -6.91
CA ASP A 176 -15.33 -5.44 -6.00
C ASP A 176 -15.87 -4.05 -5.67
N ASP A 177 -17.16 -3.97 -5.34
CA ASP A 177 -17.79 -2.74 -4.85
C ASP A 177 -17.62 -2.69 -3.32
N VAL A 178 -16.77 -1.77 -2.88
CA VAL A 178 -16.42 -1.61 -1.45
C VAL A 178 -17.12 -0.43 -0.80
N THR A 179 -18.09 0.20 -1.48
CA THR A 179 -18.76 1.44 -1.04
C THR A 179 -19.33 1.31 0.37
N SER A 180 -20.08 0.25 0.62
CA SER A 180 -20.71 0.02 1.93
C SER A 180 -19.69 -0.18 3.05
N GLY A 181 -18.56 -0.84 2.76
CA GLY A 181 -17.47 -1.04 3.70
C GLY A 181 -16.78 0.28 4.06
N VAL A 182 -16.56 1.16 3.08
CA VAL A 182 -16.01 2.50 3.30
C VAL A 182 -16.93 3.35 4.18
N VAL A 183 -18.23 3.39 3.86
CA VAL A 183 -19.23 4.14 4.66
C VAL A 183 -19.30 3.60 6.09
N ALA A 184 -19.28 2.28 6.26
CA ALA A 184 -19.28 1.67 7.59
C ALA A 184 -18.02 2.03 8.40
N ALA A 185 -16.84 2.05 7.77
CA ALA A 185 -15.58 2.41 8.42
C ALA A 185 -15.54 3.88 8.85
N LEU A 186 -16.12 4.78 8.04
CA LEU A 186 -16.18 6.21 8.31
C LEU A 186 -17.36 6.62 9.22
N GLY A 187 -18.39 5.78 9.32
CA GLY A 187 -19.60 6.03 10.11
C GLY A 187 -20.67 6.89 9.41
N GLU A 188 -20.34 7.48 8.27
CA GLU A 188 -21.23 8.27 7.43
C GLU A 188 -20.75 8.27 5.97
N ILE A 189 -21.59 8.78 5.06
CA ILE A 189 -21.19 8.96 3.66
C ILE A 189 -20.24 10.16 3.60
N PRO A 190 -18.97 10.00 3.20
CA PRO A 190 -18.03 11.10 3.17
C PRO A 190 -18.41 12.14 2.12
N MET A 191 -18.10 13.39 2.44
CA MET A 191 -18.24 14.55 1.56
C MET A 191 -16.96 15.39 1.62
N ALA A 192 -16.59 16.02 0.52
CA ALA A 192 -15.42 16.91 0.46
C ALA A 192 -15.59 18.01 -0.60
N GLU A 193 -14.74 19.04 -0.56
CA GLU A 193 -14.84 20.20 -1.46
C GLU A 193 -14.34 19.89 -2.88
N SER A 194 -13.58 18.80 -3.05
CA SER A 194 -13.08 18.35 -4.36
C SER A 194 -13.03 16.82 -4.45
N MET A 195 -12.95 16.30 -5.68
CA MET A 195 -12.76 14.86 -5.91
C MET A 195 -11.43 14.35 -5.35
N VAL A 196 -10.37 15.18 -5.32
CA VAL A 196 -9.08 14.81 -4.70
C VAL A 196 -9.26 14.64 -3.19
N GLU A 197 -9.91 15.58 -2.52
CA GLU A 197 -10.13 15.47 -1.07
C GLU A 197 -11.07 14.30 -0.73
N LEU A 198 -12.12 14.10 -1.54
CA LEU A 198 -13.02 12.96 -1.36
C LEU A 198 -12.27 11.64 -1.54
N GLY A 199 -11.46 11.55 -2.60
CA GLY A 199 -10.66 10.38 -2.90
C GLY A 199 -9.61 10.08 -1.82
N GLU A 200 -8.98 11.11 -1.27
CA GLU A 200 -8.02 11.02 -0.17
C GLU A 200 -8.69 10.47 1.11
N VAL A 201 -9.89 10.96 1.46
CA VAL A 201 -10.66 10.43 2.61
C VAL A 201 -10.97 8.94 2.45
N VAL A 202 -11.43 8.54 1.25
CA VAL A 202 -11.73 7.15 0.94
C VAL A 202 -10.46 6.29 0.95
N ALA A 203 -9.36 6.75 0.34
CA ALA A 203 -8.09 6.04 0.29
C ALA A 203 -7.49 5.86 1.70
N GLN A 204 -7.57 6.88 2.56
CA GLN A 204 -7.11 6.78 3.95
C GLN A 204 -7.95 5.79 4.77
N ALA A 205 -9.26 5.70 4.53
CA ALA A 205 -10.12 4.71 5.19
C ALA A 205 -9.74 3.26 4.84
N ARG A 206 -9.03 3.07 3.73
CA ARG A 206 -8.59 1.77 3.21
C ARG A 206 -7.12 1.45 3.47
N ALA A 207 -6.31 2.48 3.77
CA ALA A 207 -4.89 2.34 4.01
C ALA A 207 -4.58 1.60 5.31
N SER A 208 -3.47 0.85 5.31
CA SER A 208 -2.85 0.34 6.53
C SER A 208 -2.05 1.43 7.23
N ILE A 209 -2.07 1.42 8.57
CA ILE A 209 -1.27 2.32 9.41
C ILE A 209 0.09 1.70 9.73
N ASP A 210 0.14 0.38 9.92
CA ASP A 210 1.35 -0.35 10.29
C ASP A 210 1.43 -1.71 9.56
N PRO A 211 2.28 -1.85 8.52
CA PRO A 211 3.08 -0.78 7.93
C PRO A 211 2.21 0.26 7.21
N PRO A 212 2.68 1.51 7.07
CA PRO A 212 1.91 2.56 6.40
C PRO A 212 1.80 2.29 4.90
N SER A 213 0.58 2.41 4.36
CA SER A 213 0.38 2.35 2.91
C SER A 213 0.86 3.64 2.22
N ARG A 214 1.31 3.50 0.98
CA ARG A 214 1.52 4.60 0.05
C ARG A 214 0.24 4.85 -0.73
N ILE A 215 -0.28 6.07 -0.63
CA ILE A 215 -1.46 6.54 -1.36
C ILE A 215 -0.98 7.43 -2.51
N THR A 216 -1.43 7.16 -3.73
CA THR A 216 -1.00 7.85 -4.96
C THR A 216 -2.20 8.12 -5.85
N VAL A 217 -2.35 9.36 -6.34
CA VAL A 217 -3.39 9.70 -7.33
C VAL A 217 -2.92 9.19 -8.68
N THR A 218 -3.48 8.09 -9.16
CA THR A 218 -2.99 7.40 -10.38
C THR A 218 -3.74 7.85 -11.64
N VAL A 219 -4.98 8.34 -11.49
CA VAL A 219 -5.72 9.01 -12.57
C VAL A 219 -6.25 10.33 -12.02
N ALA A 220 -6.02 11.40 -12.78
CA ALA A 220 -6.43 12.75 -12.42
C ALA A 220 -7.95 12.82 -12.14
N PRO A 221 -8.39 13.69 -11.22
CA PRO A 221 -9.80 13.92 -11.00
C PRO A 221 -10.46 14.46 -12.28
N THR A 222 -11.66 13.99 -12.55
CA THR A 222 -12.56 14.58 -13.54
C THR A 222 -13.80 15.11 -12.83
N GLU A 223 -14.33 16.22 -13.34
CA GLU A 223 -15.50 16.89 -12.81
C GLU A 223 -16.57 16.96 -13.93
N GLY A 224 -17.83 16.78 -13.56
CA GLY A 224 -18.97 16.70 -14.46
C GLY A 224 -20.24 16.35 -13.69
N ASP A 225 -21.21 15.74 -14.36
CA ASP A 225 -22.43 15.22 -13.71
C ASP A 225 -22.11 14.16 -12.65
N LEU A 226 -20.98 13.47 -12.85
CA LEU A 226 -20.35 12.55 -11.92
C LEU A 226 -18.86 12.89 -11.87
N GLY A 227 -18.32 13.06 -10.67
CA GLY A 227 -16.89 13.22 -10.45
C GLY A 227 -16.20 11.86 -10.32
N GLU A 228 -15.01 11.73 -10.88
CA GLU A 228 -14.22 10.50 -10.81
C GLU A 228 -12.78 10.79 -10.42
N VAL A 229 -12.17 9.90 -9.64
CA VAL A 229 -10.72 9.93 -9.35
C VAL A 229 -10.23 8.51 -9.09
N THR A 230 -8.96 8.22 -9.38
CA THR A 230 -8.37 6.91 -9.11
C THR A 230 -7.15 7.02 -8.22
N TYR A 231 -7.13 6.22 -7.16
CA TYR A 231 -6.03 6.10 -6.22
C TYR A 231 -5.45 4.69 -6.23
N ASP A 232 -4.13 4.58 -6.14
CA ASP A 232 -3.47 3.34 -5.73
C ASP A 232 -3.13 3.44 -4.25
N VAL A 233 -3.59 2.45 -3.46
CA VAL A 233 -3.24 2.28 -2.05
C VAL A 233 -2.37 1.04 -1.93
N VAL A 234 -1.05 1.25 -1.90
CA VAL A 234 -0.03 0.20 -1.98
C VAL A 234 0.61 -0.05 -0.61
N GLY A 235 0.89 -1.30 -0.28
CA GLY A 235 1.36 -1.72 1.03
C GLY A 235 0.20 -2.08 1.95
N ILE A 236 -0.81 -2.76 1.42
CA ILE A 236 -1.88 -3.40 2.19
C ILE A 236 -1.70 -4.91 2.09
N GLY A 237 -1.80 -5.62 3.21
CA GLY A 237 -1.83 -7.09 3.22
C GLY A 237 -0.46 -7.75 3.41
N ASP A 238 -0.37 -9.01 2.98
CA ASP A 238 0.84 -9.81 3.00
C ASP A 238 1.63 -9.65 1.69
N ASP A 239 2.62 -10.51 1.43
CA ASP A 239 3.43 -10.45 0.22
C ASP A 239 2.69 -10.87 -1.07
N SER A 240 1.46 -11.40 -0.96
CA SER A 240 0.63 -11.79 -2.10
C SER A 240 -0.14 -10.59 -2.66
N VAL A 241 -0.67 -9.74 -1.77
CA VAL A 241 -1.42 -8.53 -2.10
C VAL A 241 -0.50 -7.32 -2.03
N LEU A 242 -0.26 -6.65 -3.17
CA LEU A 242 0.48 -5.39 -3.17
C LEU A 242 -0.36 -4.24 -2.60
N GLY A 243 -1.67 -4.29 -2.81
CA GLY A 243 -2.58 -3.23 -2.44
C GLY A 243 -3.84 -3.27 -3.28
N GLU A 244 -4.44 -2.11 -3.47
CA GLU A 244 -5.63 -1.95 -4.30
C GLU A 244 -5.61 -0.65 -5.10
N ARG A 245 -6.31 -0.66 -6.23
CA ARG A 245 -6.62 0.51 -7.03
C ARG A 245 -8.09 0.86 -6.84
N LEU A 246 -8.35 2.01 -6.25
CA LEU A 246 -9.68 2.53 -5.97
C LEU A 246 -10.11 3.46 -7.10
N HIS A 247 -11.19 3.12 -7.80
CA HIS A 247 -11.90 4.04 -8.69
C HIS A 247 -13.11 4.59 -7.94
N ILE A 248 -13.07 5.89 -7.68
CA ILE A 248 -13.97 6.56 -6.74
C ILE A 248 -14.87 7.50 -7.52
N PHE A 249 -16.17 7.37 -7.29
CA PHE A 249 -17.21 8.15 -7.93
C PHE A 249 -17.88 9.06 -6.91
N GLY A 250 -17.92 10.36 -7.18
CA GLY A 250 -18.55 11.37 -6.34
C GLY A 250 -19.69 12.07 -7.07
N GLN A 251 -20.84 12.21 -6.42
CA GLN A 251 -21.95 13.01 -6.91
C GLN A 251 -21.76 14.47 -6.47
N PRO A 252 -21.73 15.44 -7.40
CA PRO A 252 -21.78 16.85 -7.04
C PRO A 252 -22.94 17.16 -6.09
N THR A 253 -22.68 17.95 -5.06
CA THR A 253 -23.71 18.39 -4.11
C THR A 253 -24.69 19.37 -4.76
N GLY A 254 -25.92 19.43 -4.26
CA GLY A 254 -26.97 20.28 -4.85
C GLY A 254 -26.67 21.79 -4.82
N ASP A 255 -25.79 22.23 -3.92
CA ASP A 255 -25.28 23.60 -3.83
C ASP A 255 -23.99 23.82 -4.64
N GLY A 256 -23.43 22.78 -5.26
CA GLY A 256 -22.20 22.83 -6.05
C GLY A 256 -20.94 23.10 -5.24
N SER A 257 -20.99 22.94 -3.90
CA SER A 257 -19.84 23.22 -3.02
C SER A 257 -18.84 22.07 -2.91
N GLY A 258 -19.20 20.88 -3.40
CA GLY A 258 -18.31 19.73 -3.37
C GLY A 258 -18.96 18.46 -3.90
N PHE A 259 -18.49 17.32 -3.39
CA PHE A 259 -18.89 15.99 -3.81
C PHE A 259 -19.26 15.12 -2.60
N SER A 260 -20.28 14.28 -2.77
CA SER A 260 -20.65 13.20 -1.85
C SER A 260 -20.30 11.86 -2.48
N LEU A 261 -19.77 10.91 -1.69
CA LEU A 261 -19.42 9.59 -2.20
C LEU A 261 -20.66 8.87 -2.76
N MET A 262 -20.55 8.42 -4.02
CA MET A 262 -21.57 7.62 -4.68
C MET A 262 -21.18 6.14 -4.71
N ALA A 263 -19.97 5.83 -5.16
CA ALA A 263 -19.48 4.46 -5.29
C ALA A 263 -17.95 4.38 -5.20
N VAL A 264 -17.44 3.22 -4.80
CA VAL A 264 -16.02 2.87 -4.80
C VAL A 264 -15.85 1.47 -5.39
N GLU A 265 -15.21 1.39 -6.55
CA GLU A 265 -14.73 0.12 -7.09
C GLU A 265 -13.28 -0.10 -6.67
N SER A 266 -13.01 -1.23 -6.00
CA SER A 266 -11.65 -1.63 -5.64
C SER A 266 -11.18 -2.75 -6.55
N GLN A 267 -10.11 -2.50 -7.30
CA GLN A 267 -9.35 -3.51 -8.02
C GLN A 267 -8.16 -3.96 -7.17
N VAL A 268 -8.12 -5.24 -6.81
CA VAL A 268 -6.97 -5.80 -6.09
C VAL A 268 -5.72 -5.77 -6.98
N LEU A 269 -4.57 -5.44 -6.41
CA LEU A 269 -3.27 -5.47 -7.08
C LEU A 269 -2.41 -6.58 -6.45
N CYS A 270 -2.03 -7.58 -7.24
CA CYS A 270 -1.31 -8.76 -6.78
C CYS A 270 0.19 -8.67 -7.09
N GLY A 271 1.03 -9.20 -6.18
CA GLY A 271 2.48 -9.13 -6.26
C GLY A 271 3.17 -10.38 -6.78
N ARG A 272 2.61 -11.56 -6.46
CA ARG A 272 3.25 -12.85 -6.75
C ARG A 272 2.48 -13.73 -7.75
N GLY A 273 1.33 -13.27 -8.21
CA GLY A 273 0.50 -14.01 -9.16
C GLY A 273 -0.97 -13.65 -9.03
N VAL A 274 -1.74 -14.03 -10.04
CA VAL A 274 -3.20 -13.93 -10.02
C VAL A 274 -3.79 -15.22 -10.57
N THR A 275 -4.82 -15.75 -9.91
CA THR A 275 -5.58 -16.91 -10.40
C THR A 275 -6.55 -16.49 -11.52
N ASP A 276 -7.14 -17.48 -12.21
CA ASP A 276 -8.19 -17.22 -13.21
C ASP A 276 -9.44 -16.54 -12.62
N GLN A 277 -9.62 -16.61 -11.30
CA GLN A 277 -10.70 -15.93 -10.57
C GLN A 277 -10.30 -14.53 -10.07
N GLY A 278 -9.09 -14.06 -10.38
CA GLY A 278 -8.60 -12.75 -9.96
C GLY A 278 -8.02 -12.70 -8.54
N LEU A 279 -7.85 -13.85 -7.86
CA LEU A 279 -7.29 -13.90 -6.51
C LEU A 279 -5.76 -13.85 -6.53
N CYS A 280 -5.15 -13.14 -5.59
CA CYS A 280 -3.70 -13.13 -5.43
C CYS A 280 -3.18 -14.46 -4.85
N ILE A 281 -1.93 -14.82 -5.20
CA ILE A 281 -1.22 -16.06 -4.86
C ILE A 281 0.07 -15.73 -4.11
#